data_AF-A0A972UWD6-F1
#
_entry.id   AF-A0A972UWD6-F1
#
_cell.length_a   1.000
_cell.length_b   1.000
_cell.length_c   1.000
_cell.angle_alpha   90.00
_cell.angle_beta   90.00
_cell.angle_gamma   90.00
#
_symmetry.space_group_name_H-M   'P 1'
#
loop_
_entity.id
_entity.type
_entity.pdbx_description
1 polymer ?
#
loop_
_entity_poly.entity_id
_entity_poly.type
_entity_poly.pdbx_seq_one_letter_code
_entity_poly.pdbx_strand_id
1 'polypeptide(L)'
;MKVQNSLAVSPFGGLNFVLDEFEKKGVGKFINQTMPALATQSKYSWKDIFYSFWSVFFCGGDCAEDLLGNFSASFKGNPLMRIPSPDRVLGRMKELVEPIQLFETTRGEKGMK
;
A
#
# COMPACT_ATOMS: atom_id res chain seq x y z
N MET A 1 -34.81 13.65 -15.02
CA MET A 1 -34.46 12.32 -15.56
C MET A 1 -33.65 11.61 -14.48
N LYS A 2 -34.23 10.60 -13.80
CA LYS A 2 -33.57 9.87 -12.70
C LYS A 2 -32.96 8.61 -13.31
N VAL A 3 -31.63 8.55 -13.41
CA VAL A 3 -30.92 7.39 -13.96
C VAL A 3 -31.21 6.19 -13.04
N GLN A 4 -31.96 5.20 -13.52
CA GLN A 4 -32.40 4.05 -12.71
C GLN A 4 -31.49 2.82 -12.81
N ASN A 5 -30.56 2.78 -13.78
CA ASN A 5 -29.57 1.72 -13.90
C ASN A 5 -28.26 2.30 -14.45
N SER A 6 -27.35 2.68 -13.55
CA SER A 6 -25.95 2.91 -13.87
C SER A 6 -25.13 1.75 -13.31
N LEU A 7 -24.08 1.35 -14.02
CA LEU A 7 -23.02 0.55 -13.42
C LEU A 7 -22.53 1.26 -12.14
N ALA A 8 -22.13 0.49 -11.12
CA ALA A 8 -21.67 1.04 -9.86
C ALA A 8 -20.53 2.04 -10.11
N VAL A 9 -20.80 3.32 -9.90
CA VAL A 9 -19.81 4.38 -10.07
C VAL A 9 -18.88 4.32 -8.88
N SER A 10 -17.60 4.04 -9.13
CA SER A 10 -16.58 4.10 -8.08
C SER A 10 -16.25 5.57 -7.79
N PRO A 11 -16.28 6.00 -6.51
CA PRO A 11 -15.89 7.36 -6.13
C PRO A 11 -14.39 7.63 -6.40
N PHE A 12 -13.60 6.58 -6.66
CA PHE A 12 -12.16 6.64 -6.87
C PHE A 12 -11.76 6.29 -8.31
N GLY A 13 -12.62 6.57 -9.29
CA GLY A 13 -12.38 6.23 -10.71
C GLY A 13 -11.04 6.75 -11.25
N GLY A 14 -10.58 7.92 -10.78
CA GLY A 14 -9.30 8.52 -11.14
C GLY A 14 -8.09 7.64 -10.82
N LEU A 15 -8.16 6.83 -9.76
CA LEU A 15 -7.07 5.97 -9.33
C LEU A 15 -6.70 4.93 -10.40
N ASN A 16 -7.67 4.43 -11.16
CA ASN A 16 -7.40 3.43 -12.20
C ASN A 16 -6.44 3.95 -13.27
N PHE A 17 -6.51 5.24 -13.61
CA PHE A 17 -5.56 5.84 -14.56
C PHE A 17 -4.15 5.89 -13.98
N VAL A 18 -4.00 6.17 -12.69
CA VAL A 18 -2.71 6.17 -12.00
C VAL A 18 -2.10 4.76 -11.97
N LEU A 19 -2.92 3.77 -11.61
CA LEU A 19 -2.48 2.36 -11.56
C LEU A 19 -2.14 1.82 -12.94
N ASP A 20 -2.92 2.16 -13.96
CA ASP A 20 -2.64 1.79 -15.36
C ASP A 20 -1.30 2.41 -15.84
N GLU A 21 -1.04 3.66 -15.49
CA GLU A 21 0.24 4.29 -15.81
C GLU A 21 1.41 3.65 -15.06
N PHE A 22 1.22 3.23 -13.81
CA PHE A 22 2.23 2.46 -13.09
C PHE A 22 2.56 1.13 -13.76
N GLU A 23 1.54 0.41 -14.26
CA GLU A 23 1.75 -0.83 -15.01
C GLU A 23 2.49 -0.57 -16.33
N LYS A 24 2.11 0.47 -17.09
CA LYS A 24 2.79 0.88 -18.33
C LYS A 24 4.25 1.24 -18.09
N LYS A 25 4.57 1.89 -16.97
CA LYS A 25 5.94 2.23 -16.56
C LYS A 25 6.69 1.05 -15.93
N GLY A 26 6.05 -0.09 -15.72
CA GLY A 26 6.66 -1.28 -15.16
C GLY A 26 6.96 -1.19 -13.66
N VAL A 27 6.31 -0.28 -12.94
CA VAL A 27 6.52 -0.07 -11.49
C VAL A 27 6.19 -1.34 -10.71
N GLY A 28 5.06 -1.98 -11.02
CA GLY A 28 4.65 -3.20 -10.33
C GLY A 28 5.62 -4.35 -10.53
N LYS A 29 6.16 -4.48 -11.76
CA LYS A 29 7.21 -5.44 -12.09
C LYS A 29 8.49 -5.15 -11.31
N PHE A 30 8.93 -3.90 -11.31
CA PHE A 30 10.13 -3.47 -10.59
C PHE A 30 10.04 -3.77 -9.08
N ILE A 31 8.91 -3.44 -8.45
CA ILE A 31 8.68 -3.72 -7.03
C ILE A 31 8.78 -5.22 -6.75
N ASN A 32 8.08 -6.05 -7.54
CA ASN A 32 8.09 -7.50 -7.33
C ASN A 32 9.47 -8.13 -7.57
N GLN A 33 10.33 -7.51 -8.39
CA GLN A 33 11.69 -8.00 -8.65
C GLN A 33 12.70 -7.57 -7.59
N THR A 34 12.56 -6.35 -7.06
CA THR A 34 13.51 -5.77 -6.10
C THR A 34 13.24 -6.19 -4.66
N MET A 35 11.97 -6.46 -4.33
CA MET A 35 11.58 -6.80 -2.96
C MET A 35 11.94 -8.25 -2.61
N PRO A 36 12.14 -8.56 -1.30
CA PRO A 36 12.43 -9.92 -0.84
C PRO A 36 11.36 -10.92 -1.27
N ALA A 37 11.74 -12.18 -1.48
CA ALA A 37 10.78 -13.21 -1.85
C ALA A 37 9.70 -13.38 -0.76
N LEU A 38 8.43 -13.40 -1.17
CA LEU A 38 7.33 -13.70 -0.26
C LEU A 38 7.16 -15.22 -0.12
N ALA A 39 6.70 -15.64 1.06
CA ALA A 39 6.35 -17.03 1.29
C ALA A 39 5.32 -17.54 0.27
N THR A 40 5.45 -18.80 -0.17
CA THR A 40 4.68 -19.40 -1.27
C THR A 40 3.15 -19.36 -1.05
N GLN A 41 2.71 -19.37 0.21
CA GLN A 41 1.31 -19.25 0.61
C GLN A 41 0.76 -17.81 0.57
N SER A 42 1.58 -16.81 0.21
CA SER A 42 1.17 -15.41 0.17
C SER A 42 0.13 -15.20 -0.94
N LYS A 43 -1.06 -14.74 -0.55
CA LYS A 43 -2.15 -14.44 -1.49
C LYS A 43 -1.94 -13.15 -2.30
N TYR A 44 -1.01 -12.30 -1.86
CA TYR A 44 -0.75 -10.97 -2.40
C TYR A 44 0.73 -10.83 -2.77
N SER A 45 0.98 -10.15 -3.88
CA SER A 45 2.32 -9.76 -4.33
C SER A 45 2.78 -8.46 -3.67
N TRP A 46 4.07 -8.12 -3.78
CA TRP A 46 4.55 -6.82 -3.31
C TRP A 46 3.90 -5.66 -4.06
N LYS A 47 3.69 -5.80 -5.37
CA LYS A 47 2.89 -4.84 -6.16
C LYS A 47 1.54 -4.58 -5.49
N ASP A 48 0.79 -5.62 -5.13
CA ASP A 48 -0.53 -5.47 -4.51
C ASP A 48 -0.46 -4.75 -3.16
N ILE A 49 0.57 -5.05 -2.35
CA ILE A 49 0.80 -4.41 -1.04
C ILE A 49 1.09 -2.92 -1.21
N PHE A 50 2.05 -2.56 -2.06
CA PHE A 50 2.45 -1.17 -2.29
C PHE A 50 1.35 -0.36 -2.97
N TYR A 51 0.70 -0.91 -3.99
CA TYR A 51 -0.38 -0.19 -4.68
C TYR A 51 -1.53 0.07 -3.73
N SER A 52 -1.91 -0.90 -2.90
CA SER A 52 -2.96 -0.69 -1.91
C SER A 52 -2.58 0.38 -0.91
N PHE A 53 -1.36 0.33 -0.36
CA PHE A 53 -0.87 1.33 0.57
C PHE A 53 -0.85 2.75 -0.02
N TRP A 54 -0.30 2.92 -1.22
CA TRP A 54 -0.27 4.23 -1.89
C TRP A 54 -1.65 4.74 -2.26
N SER A 55 -2.56 3.84 -2.60
CA SER A 55 -3.91 4.24 -3.01
C SER A 55 -4.70 4.88 -1.87
N VAL A 56 -4.42 4.54 -0.61
CA VAL A 56 -4.97 5.25 0.56
C VAL A 56 -4.67 6.75 0.43
N PHE A 57 -3.40 7.11 0.24
CA PHE A 57 -2.98 8.50 0.12
C PHE A 57 -3.48 9.18 -1.16
N PHE A 58 -3.48 8.48 -2.30
CA PHE A 58 -3.99 9.04 -3.56
C PHE A 58 -5.49 9.33 -3.54
N CYS A 59 -6.21 8.66 -2.65
CA CYS A 59 -7.64 8.87 -2.44
C CYS A 59 -7.93 9.80 -1.25
N GLY A 60 -6.90 10.42 -0.67
CA GLY A 60 -7.02 11.38 0.42
C GLY A 60 -7.21 10.77 1.80
N GLY A 61 -6.98 9.47 1.96
CA GLY A 61 -6.92 8.80 3.26
C GLY A 61 -5.57 8.99 3.93
N ASP A 62 -5.57 8.89 5.26
CA ASP A 62 -4.41 9.08 6.13
C ASP A 62 -4.06 7.84 6.96
N CYS A 63 -4.98 6.89 7.06
CA CYS A 63 -4.84 5.68 7.87
C CYS A 63 -4.95 4.41 7.00
N ALA A 64 -4.14 3.39 7.32
CA ALA A 64 -4.15 2.13 6.57
C ALA A 64 -5.51 1.40 6.67
N GLU A 65 -6.24 1.63 7.77
CA GLU A 65 -7.59 1.14 8.04
C GLU A 65 -8.62 1.52 6.98
N ASP A 66 -8.40 2.60 6.22
CA ASP A 66 -9.27 2.99 5.10
C ASP A 66 -9.40 1.88 4.05
N LEU A 67 -8.41 0.97 3.97
CA LEU A 67 -8.47 -0.21 3.10
C LEU A 67 -9.61 -1.16 3.44
N LEU A 68 -10.09 -1.24 4.69
CA LEU A 68 -11.18 -2.16 5.10
C LEU A 68 -12.58 -1.64 4.76
N GLY A 69 -12.74 -0.33 4.60
CA GLY A 69 -14.05 0.32 4.48
C GLY A 69 -14.52 0.48 3.03
N ASN A 70 -14.89 1.72 2.70
CA ASN A 70 -15.40 2.10 1.38
C ASN A 70 -14.41 1.79 0.25
N PHE A 71 -13.11 1.75 0.57
CA PHE A 71 -12.04 1.49 -0.38
C PHE A 71 -12.11 0.05 -0.93
N SER A 72 -12.12 -0.96 -0.07
CA SER A 72 -12.26 -2.37 -0.49
C SER A 72 -13.54 -2.62 -1.27
N ALA A 73 -14.67 -2.03 -0.85
CA ALA A 73 -15.94 -2.17 -1.54
C ALA A 73 -15.90 -1.56 -2.96
N SER A 74 -15.32 -0.37 -3.11
CA SER A 74 -15.26 0.37 -4.38
C SER A 74 -14.30 -0.24 -5.41
N PHE A 75 -13.36 -1.07 -4.96
CA PHE A 75 -12.33 -1.69 -5.79
C PHE A 75 -12.42 -3.22 -5.85
N LYS A 76 -13.48 -3.79 -5.29
CA LYS A 76 -13.75 -5.22 -5.35
C LYS A 76 -13.87 -5.66 -6.81
N GLY A 77 -12.92 -6.47 -7.28
CA GLY A 77 -12.88 -6.97 -8.66
C GLY A 77 -12.08 -6.10 -9.64
N ASN A 78 -11.30 -5.12 -9.16
CA ASN A 78 -10.38 -4.37 -10.02
C ASN A 78 -9.31 -5.32 -10.61
N PRO A 79 -9.11 -5.36 -11.94
CA PRO A 79 -8.07 -6.21 -12.55
C PRO A 79 -6.64 -5.74 -12.26
N LEU A 80 -6.43 -4.47 -11.90
CA LEU A 80 -5.09 -3.89 -11.73
C LEU A 80 -4.44 -4.23 -10.38
N MET A 81 -5.23 -4.44 -9.33
CA MET A 81 -4.72 -4.73 -8.00
C MET A 81 -5.71 -5.48 -7.12
N ARG A 82 -5.17 -6.29 -6.20
CA ARG A 82 -5.94 -6.96 -5.16
C ARG A 82 -5.67 -6.29 -3.82
N ILE A 83 -6.71 -5.87 -3.11
CA ILE A 83 -6.57 -5.15 -1.85
C ILE A 83 -6.38 -6.13 -0.68
N PRO A 84 -5.22 -6.16 -0.02
CA PRO A 84 -5.02 -6.85 1.25
C PRO A 84 -5.65 -6.06 2.41
N SER A 85 -5.81 -6.71 3.57
CA SER A 85 -6.24 -6.02 4.78
C SER A 85 -5.15 -5.05 5.30
N PRO A 86 -5.51 -4.03 6.07
CA PRO A 86 -4.59 -3.11 6.72
C PRO A 86 -3.51 -3.85 7.52
N ASP A 87 -3.89 -4.82 8.35
CA ASP A 87 -2.95 -5.65 9.12
C ASP A 87 -1.93 -6.33 8.21
N ARG A 88 -2.38 -6.78 7.04
CA ARG A 88 -1.52 -7.47 6.09
C ARG A 88 -0.55 -6.50 5.41
N VAL A 89 -0.97 -5.27 5.11
CA VAL A 89 -0.09 -4.22 4.58
C VAL A 89 0.94 -3.82 5.64
N LEU A 90 0.48 -3.45 6.84
CA LEU A 90 1.34 -2.97 7.92
C LEU A 90 2.33 -4.04 8.38
N GLY A 91 1.89 -5.29 8.47
CA GLY A 91 2.77 -6.42 8.78
C GLY A 91 3.89 -6.58 7.75
N ARG A 92 3.58 -6.38 6.47
CA ARG A 92 4.58 -6.43 5.38
C ARG A 92 5.52 -5.24 5.39
N MET A 93 5.02 -4.04 5.69
CA MET A 93 5.88 -2.87 5.85
C MET A 93 6.85 -3.06 7.03
N LYS A 94 6.39 -3.66 8.13
CA LYS A 94 7.22 -3.98 9.29
C LYS A 94 8.35 -4.96 8.97
N GLU A 95 8.14 -5.91 8.06
CA GLU A 95 9.19 -6.83 7.58
C GLU A 95 10.32 -6.12 6.80
N LEU A 96 10.06 -4.92 6.27
CA LEU A 96 11.04 -4.10 5.55
C LEU A 96 11.78 -3.10 6.45
N VAL A 97 11.41 -3.01 7.73
CA VAL A 97 12.01 -2.04 8.65
C VAL A 97 13.41 -2.48 9.04
N GLU A 98 14.38 -1.57 8.91
CA GLU A 98 15.73 -1.72 9.47
C GLU A 98 15.71 -1.41 10.98
N PRO A 99 16.47 -2.14 11.82
CA PRO A 99 16.63 -1.80 13.23
C PRO A 99 17.08 -0.34 13.43
N ILE A 100 16.54 0.28 14.47
CA ILE A 100 16.92 1.64 14.85
C ILE A 100 18.39 1.66 15.24
N GLN A 101 19.18 2.49 14.56
CA GLN A 101 20.57 2.75 14.90
C GLN A 101 20.62 3.94 15.86
N LEU A 102 21.06 3.68 17.10
CA LEU A 102 21.27 4.72 18.11
C LEU A 102 22.72 5.18 18.06
N PHE A 103 22.93 6.49 17.95
CA PHE A 103 24.26 7.10 17.97
C PHE A 103 24.40 7.96 19.21
N GLU A 104 25.36 7.62 20.07
CA GLU A 104 25.72 8.43 21.23
C GLU A 104 26.94 9.29 20.91
N THR A 105 26.89 10.57 21.28
CA THR A 105 28.02 11.49 21.15
C THR A 105 28.92 11.42 22.37
N THR A 106 30.24 11.50 22.17
CA THR A 106 31.28 11.40 23.21
C THR A 106 31.20 12.49 24.29
N ARG A 107 30.29 13.47 24.17
CA ARG A 107 30.11 14.55 25.14
C ARG A 107 29.31 14.15 26.39
N GLY A 108 28.74 12.94 26.44
CA GLY A 108 27.96 12.45 27.59
C GLY A 108 28.76 11.88 28.77
N GLU A 109 30.07 11.62 28.62
CA GLU A 109 30.85 10.84 29.61
C GLU A 109 31.75 11.70 30.52
N LYS A 110 31.34 12.93 30.88
CA LYS A 110 32.02 13.70 31.94
C LYS A 110 31.01 14.45 32.81
N GLY A 111 30.59 13.80 33.90
CA GLY A 111 29.78 14.47 34.90
C GLY A 111 29.22 13.59 36.01
N MET A 112 29.95 12.56 36.46
CA MET A 112 29.62 11.89 37.72
C MET A 112 30.93 11.58 38.45
N LYS A 113 31.43 12.59 39.16
CA LYS A 113 32.33 12.47 40.30
C LYS A 113 31.63 13.13 41.48
#